data_AF-A0A1H0C9P0-F1
#
_entry.id   AF-A0A1H0C9P0-F1
#
_cell.length_a   1.000
_cell.length_b   1.000
_cell.length_c   1.000
_cell.angle_alpha   90.00
_cell.angle_beta   90.00
_cell.angle_gamma   90.00
#
_symmetry.space_group_name_H-M   'P 1'
#
loop_
_entity.id
_entity.type
_entity.pdbx_description
1 polymer ?
#
loop_
_entity_poly.entity_id
_entity_poly.type
_entity_poly.pdbx_seq_one_letter_code
_entity_poly.pdbx_strand_id
1 'polypeptide(L)'
;MSKEELREEEPEIIYIPDDEGNEEEFEVIMKFEVDGSDKKYMMVVPTDGGDEESDEVYAFRYEEDDDGEDLKLFTIDDEEEWNIVEETFNTLMAEFDEEEEA
;
A
#
# COMPACT_ATOMS: atom_id res chain seq x y z
N MET A 1 -4.17 -16.60 26.83
CA MET A 1 -3.13 -17.25 26.02
C MET A 1 -3.67 -17.22 24.59
N SER A 2 -3.82 -16.02 24.04
CA SER A 2 -2.76 -15.29 23.32
C SER A 2 -2.46 -16.06 22.04
N LYS A 3 -3.36 -15.86 21.06
CA LYS A 3 -3.28 -16.39 19.70
C LYS A 3 -2.18 -15.59 18.99
N GLU A 4 -0.94 -15.97 19.28
CA GLU A 4 0.21 -15.66 18.45
C GLU A 4 0.37 -16.90 17.57
N GLU A 5 -0.40 -16.95 16.49
CA GLU A 5 -0.24 -17.93 15.42
C GLU A 5 0.12 -17.09 14.19
N LEU A 6 1.36 -17.31 13.73
CA LEU A 6 1.96 -16.96 12.45
C LEU A 6 1.04 -16.14 11.52
N ARG A 7 1.39 -14.87 11.29
CA ARG A 7 1.06 -14.21 10.02
C ARG A 7 1.85 -14.95 8.95
N GLU A 8 1.26 -16.01 8.43
CA GLU A 8 1.60 -16.55 7.13
C GLU A 8 1.46 -15.40 6.13
N GLU A 9 2.33 -15.37 5.12
CA GLU A 9 2.45 -14.35 4.07
C GLU A 9 1.19 -14.32 3.19
N GLU A 10 0.02 -14.06 3.78
CA GLU A 10 -1.22 -13.84 3.06
C GLU A 10 -1.15 -12.43 2.47
N PRO A 11 -1.28 -12.28 1.14
CA PRO A 11 -1.35 -10.96 0.53
C PRO A 11 -2.47 -10.17 1.20
N GLU A 12 -2.16 -8.97 1.70
CA GLU A 12 -3.15 -8.11 2.35
C GLU A 12 -4.02 -7.49 1.25
N ILE A 13 -5.11 -8.18 0.88
CA ILE A 13 -6.08 -7.68 -0.10
C ILE A 13 -7.02 -6.69 0.58
N ILE A 14 -7.15 -5.52 -0.02
CA ILE A 14 -8.10 -4.48 0.38
C ILE A 14 -9.08 -4.20 -0.76
N TYR A 15 -10.27 -3.74 -0.39
CA TYR A 15 -11.32 -3.37 -1.33
C TYR A 15 -11.41 -1.85 -1.35
N ILE A 16 -11.11 -1.24 -2.49
CA ILE A 16 -11.16 0.22 -2.66
C ILE A 16 -12.33 0.55 -3.60
N PRO A 17 -13.29 1.40 -3.18
CA PRO A 17 -14.31 1.88 -4.10
C PRO A 17 -13.71 2.88 -5.09
N ASP A 18 -13.92 2.65 -6.38
CA ASP A 18 -13.59 3.61 -7.45
C ASP A 18 -14.59 4.80 -7.49
N ASP A 19 -14.33 5.82 -8.31
CA ASP A 19 -15.23 6.95 -8.59
C ASP A 19 -16.65 6.51 -9.03
N GLU A 20 -16.77 5.34 -9.69
CA GLU A 20 -18.07 4.75 -10.05
C GLU A 20 -18.79 4.04 -8.88
N GLY A 21 -18.13 3.89 -7.73
CA GLY A 21 -18.64 3.20 -6.54
C GLY A 21 -18.57 1.67 -6.62
N ASN A 22 -17.79 1.13 -7.57
CA ASN A 22 -17.49 -0.28 -7.66
C ASN A 22 -16.30 -0.61 -6.75
N GLU A 23 -16.40 -1.70 -5.98
CA GLU A 23 -15.32 -2.19 -5.14
C GLU A 23 -14.31 -2.93 -6.02
N GLU A 24 -13.09 -2.42 -6.12
CA GLU A 24 -11.98 -3.05 -6.81
C GLU A 24 -11.01 -3.67 -5.79
N GLU A 25 -10.50 -4.86 -6.14
CA GLU A 25 -9.64 -5.65 -5.28
C GLU A 25 -8.16 -5.29 -5.52
N PHE A 26 -7.49 -4.86 -4.47
CA PHE A 26 -6.11 -4.43 -4.50
C PHE A 26 -5.26 -5.21 -3.50
N GLU A 27 -4.10 -5.65 -3.92
CA GLU A 27 -3.10 -6.29 -3.06
C GLU A 27 -2.13 -5.25 -2.51
N VAL A 28 -2.04 -5.15 -1.18
CA VAL A 28 -1.06 -4.29 -0.52
C VAL A 28 0.32 -4.92 -0.62
N ILE A 29 1.17 -4.29 -1.42
CA ILE A 29 2.58 -4.63 -1.55
C ILE A 29 3.35 -4.11 -0.35
N MET A 30 3.04 -2.88 0.09
CA MET A 30 3.81 -2.20 1.13
C MET A 30 3.02 -1.09 1.82
N LYS A 31 3.32 -0.84 3.09
CA LYS A 31 2.80 0.32 3.85
C LYS A 31 3.89 0.94 4.70
N PHE A 32 3.90 2.27 4.75
CA PHE A 32 4.84 3.04 5.56
C PHE A 32 4.20 4.32 6.09
N GLU A 33 4.77 4.88 7.14
CA GLU A 33 4.37 6.15 7.73
C GLU A 33 5.49 7.18 7.55
N VAL A 34 5.13 8.43 7.27
CA VAL A 34 6.14 9.49 7.14
C VAL A 34 6.46 10.07 8.51
N ASP A 35 7.71 9.89 8.95
CA ASP A 35 8.18 10.37 10.25
C ASP A 35 7.93 11.88 10.42
N GLY A 36 7.25 12.24 11.51
CA GLY A 36 6.87 13.63 11.80
C GLY A 36 5.54 14.09 11.20
N SER A 37 4.78 13.20 10.53
CA SER A 37 3.40 13.42 10.11
C SER A 37 2.51 12.26 10.52
N ASP A 38 1.23 12.51 10.83
CA ASP A 38 0.21 11.44 11.01
C ASP A 38 -0.27 10.84 9.66
N LYS A 39 0.53 11.02 8.60
CA LYS A 39 0.21 10.56 7.25
C LYS A 39 0.80 9.18 7.01
N LYS A 40 -0.06 8.26 6.60
CA LYS A 40 0.34 6.88 6.27
C LYS A 40 0.13 6.64 4.79
N TYR A 41 1.01 5.88 4.19
CA TYR A 41 1.04 5.60 2.76
C TYR A 41 1.04 4.09 2.55
N MET A 42 0.33 3.66 1.52
CA MET A 42 0.27 2.26 1.10
C MET A 42 0.41 2.17 -0.40
N MET A 43 1.12 1.15 -0.85
CA MET A 43 1.33 0.83 -2.25
C MET A 43 0.58 -0.46 -2.55
N VAL A 44 -0.25 -0.41 -3.58
CA VAL A 44 -1.16 -1.48 -3.91
C VAL A 44 -1.16 -1.77 -5.41
N VAL A 45 -1.46 -3.01 -5.77
CA VAL A 45 -1.59 -3.44 -7.17
C VAL A 45 -2.97 -4.09 -7.37
N PRO A 46 -3.65 -3.87 -8.51
CA PRO A 46 -4.95 -4.48 -8.76
C PRO A 46 -4.80 -6.00 -8.94
N THR A 47 -5.61 -6.80 -8.24
CA THR A 47 -5.58 -8.27 -8.35
C THR A 47 -6.36 -8.77 -9.58
N ASP A 48 -7.37 -8.03 -10.04
CA ASP A 48 -8.21 -8.37 -11.19
C ASP A 48 -7.54 -8.01 -12.54
N GLY A 49 -6.21 -7.79 -12.54
CA GLY A 49 -5.40 -7.43 -13.71
C GLY A 49 -5.47 -8.46 -14.83
N GLY A 50 -6.52 -8.40 -15.66
CA GLY A 50 -6.70 -9.19 -16.87
C GLY A 50 -5.74 -8.83 -18.02
N ASP A 51 -4.83 -7.87 -17.80
CA ASP A 51 -3.82 -7.44 -18.76
C ASP A 51 -2.42 -7.65 -18.14
N GLU A 52 -1.78 -8.76 -18.51
CA GLU A 52 -0.39 -9.17 -18.20
C GLU A 52 0.70 -8.11 -18.57
N GLU A 53 0.32 -6.91 -19.02
CA GLU A 53 1.23 -5.91 -19.58
C GLU A 53 1.43 -4.68 -18.68
N SER A 54 0.72 -4.55 -17.56
CA SER A 54 0.91 -3.41 -16.62
C SER A 54 0.50 -3.75 -15.19
N ASP A 55 1.42 -4.36 -14.42
CA ASP A 55 1.41 -4.30 -12.95
C ASP A 55 1.69 -2.84 -12.53
N GLU A 56 0.71 -1.95 -12.75
CA GLU A 56 0.81 -0.55 -12.36
C GLU A 56 0.59 -0.44 -10.85
N VAL A 57 1.63 0.01 -10.15
CA VAL A 57 1.59 0.19 -8.70
C VAL A 57 0.93 1.52 -8.37
N TYR A 58 -0.15 1.47 -7.59
CA TYR A 58 -0.85 2.64 -7.11
C TYR A 58 -0.42 3.00 -5.69
N ALA A 59 -0.16 4.28 -5.44
CA ALA A 59 0.14 4.78 -4.11
C ALA A 59 -1.03 5.61 -3.56
N PHE A 60 -1.49 5.23 -2.37
CA PHE A 60 -2.56 5.91 -1.66
C PHE A 60 -2.09 6.35 -0.28
N ARG A 61 -2.49 7.54 0.14
CA ARG A 61 -2.38 7.97 1.53
C ARG A 61 -3.61 7.50 2.28
N TYR A 62 -3.45 6.85 3.42
CA TYR A 62 -4.55 6.50 4.31
C TYR A 62 -4.44 7.25 5.64
N GLU A 63 -5.59 7.63 6.19
CA GLU A 63 -5.72 8.20 7.51
C GLU A 63 -6.75 7.37 8.30
N GLU A 64 -6.36 6.92 9.49
CA GLU A 64 -7.28 6.28 10.43
C GLU A 64 -8.04 7.37 11.18
N ASP A 65 -9.37 7.30 11.19
CA ASP A 65 -10.18 8.20 12.00
C ASP A 65 -10.00 7.89 13.51
N ASP A 66 -10.40 8.79 14.41
CA ASP A 66 -10.09 8.73 15.86
C ASP A 66 -10.63 7.45 16.55
N ASP A 67 -11.62 6.79 15.93
CA ASP A 67 -12.22 5.53 16.39
C ASP A 67 -11.49 4.28 15.84
N GLY A 68 -10.65 4.42 14.81
CA GLY A 68 -9.95 3.32 14.14
C GLY A 68 -10.84 2.37 13.36
N GLU A 69 -12.15 2.65 13.27
CA GLU A 69 -13.11 1.83 12.51
C GLU A 69 -13.15 2.19 11.02
N ASP A 70 -12.85 3.44 10.67
CA ASP A 70 -12.91 3.97 9.30
C ASP A 70 -11.51 4.36 8.79
N LEU A 71 -11.13 3.81 7.65
CA LEU A 71 -9.93 4.17 6.89
C LEU A 71 -10.34 5.13 5.76
N LYS A 72 -9.80 6.35 5.75
CA LYS A 72 -9.95 7.27 4.62
C LYS A 72 -8.74 7.16 3.71
N LEU A 73 -8.99 6.78 2.46
CA LEU A 73 -7.99 6.74 1.40
C LEU A 73 -8.00 8.05 0.61
N PHE A 74 -6.83 8.55 0.30
CA PHE A 74 -6.59 9.76 -0.48
C PHE A 74 -5.57 9.43 -1.58
N THR A 75 -5.87 9.86 -2.80
CA THR A 75 -4.92 9.80 -3.91
C THR A 75 -3.78 10.79 -3.68
N ILE A 76 -2.59 10.43 -4.17
CA ILE A 76 -1.40 11.28 -4.11
C ILE A 76 -1.28 12.01 -5.45
N ASP A 77 -1.75 13.27 -5.49
CA ASP A 77 -1.64 14.13 -6.67
C ASP A 77 -0.42 15.07 -6.59
N ASP A 78 0.16 15.23 -5.40
CA ASP A 78 1.27 16.14 -5.15
C ASP A 78 2.61 15.50 -5.52
N GLU A 79 3.41 16.20 -6.34
CA GLU A 79 4.73 15.71 -6.77
C GLU A 79 5.68 15.48 -5.58
N GLU A 80 5.60 16.29 -4.52
CA GLU A 80 6.47 16.13 -3.34
C GLU A 80 6.13 14.84 -2.57
N GLU A 81 4.84 14.57 -2.37
CA GLU A 81 4.38 13.32 -1.74
C GLU A 81 4.73 12.10 -2.61
N TRP A 82 4.61 12.21 -3.94
CA TRP A 82 5.00 11.14 -4.86
C TRP A 82 6.50 10.84 -4.77
N ASN A 83 7.36 11.87 -4.73
CA ASN A 83 8.81 11.69 -4.59
C ASN A 83 9.14 10.92 -3.30
N ILE A 84 8.48 11.23 -2.18
CA ILE A 84 8.71 10.53 -0.90
C ILE A 84 8.35 9.04 -1.03
N VAL A 85 7.22 8.73 -1.66
CA VAL A 85 6.78 7.35 -1.87
C VAL A 85 7.74 6.61 -2.79
N GLU A 86 8.13 7.23 -3.90
CA GLU A 86 9.04 6.66 -4.88
C GLU A 86 10.44 6.44 -4.29
N GLU A 87 10.99 7.39 -3.54
CA GLU A 87 12.28 7.24 -2.85
C GLU A 87 12.24 6.11 -1.82
N THR A 88 11.16 6.03 -1.04
CA THR A 88 10.96 4.97 -0.03
C THR A 88 10.83 3.61 -0.69
N PHE A 89 10.03 3.52 -1.75
CA PHE A 89 9.83 2.30 -2.52
C PHE A 89 11.13 1.81 -3.16
N ASN A 90 11.88 2.68 -3.85
CA ASN A 90 13.15 2.30 -4.47
C ASN A 90 14.17 1.85 -3.43
N THR A 91 14.20 2.50 -2.26
CA THR A 91 15.12 2.13 -1.17
C THR A 91 14.76 0.75 -0.61
N LEU A 92 13.48 0.50 -0.35
CA LEU A 92 13.02 -0.77 0.20
C LEU A 92 13.14 -1.88 -0.84
N MET A 93 12.74 -1.67 -2.10
CA MET A 93 12.94 -2.63 -3.18
C MET A 93 14.41 -2.97 -3.41
N ALA A 94 15.32 -1.99 -3.30
CA ALA A 94 16.75 -2.26 -3.33
C ALA A 94 17.19 -3.16 -2.16
N GLU A 95 16.68 -2.93 -0.96
CA GLU A 95 16.96 -3.79 0.21
C GLU A 95 16.40 -5.22 0.04
N PHE A 96 15.19 -5.36 -0.50
CA PHE A 96 14.57 -6.66 -0.80
C PHE A 96 15.30 -7.43 -1.91
N ASP A 97 15.77 -6.76 -2.96
CA ASP A 97 16.55 -7.37 -4.05
C ASP A 97 17.96 -7.79 -3.57
N GLU A 98 18.57 -7.03 -2.65
CA GLU A 98 19.86 -7.37 -2.04
C GLU A 98 19.77 -8.58 -1.08
N GLU A 99 18.61 -8.91 -0.50
CA GLU A 99 18.41 -10.09 0.37
C GLU A 99 18.31 -11.43 -0.39
N GLU A 100 18.02 -11.45 -1.70
CA GLU A 100 18.01 -12.70 -2.49
C GLU A 100 19.41 -13.19 -2.90
N GLU A 101 20.47 -12.38 -2.76
CA GLU A 101 21.85 -12.76 -3.16
C GLU A 101 22.80 -13.13 -1.99
N ALA A 102 22.30 -13.29 -0.75
CA ALA A 102 23.12 -13.56 0.45
C ALA A 102 23.21 -15.03 0.91
#